data_AF-C1IS28-F1
#
_entry.id   AF-C1IS28-F1
#
_cell.length_a   1.000
_cell.length_b   1.000
_cell.length_c   1.000
_cell.angle_alpha   90.00
_cell.angle_beta   90.00
_cell.angle_gamma   90.00
#
_symmetry.space_group_name_H-M   'P 1'
#
loop_
_entity.id
_entity.type
_entity.pdbx_description
1 polymer ?
#
loop_
_entity_poly.entity_id
_entity_poly.type
_entity_poly.pdbx_seq_one_letter_code
_entity_poly.pdbx_strand_id
1 'polypeptide(L)'
;IHDGSEEPATHNALAKIYIDANNNPERFLKDNPFYDSKVVGKYCEKRDPHLACVAYERGQCDLELINVCNENSLFKSLARYLVKRRSPELWASVLEVTNKYRRQLIDQVVQTALSETQDPDDVSVTVKAFMTADLPNELIELLEKIVLENSVFSDHRNLQNLLILTAIKADRTRVMEYITRLDNYDAPDIASIAIGSELFEEAFAIFKKFDVNTSAIQVLIENIKNLDRAYEFAERCNDQQVWSLLAKAQLDQGMVKEAIDSYIKADDPSSYMEVVET
;
A
#
# COMPACT_ATOMS: atom_id res chain seq x y z
N ILE A 1 -6.95 44.87 -19.42
CA ILE A 1 -6.46 45.06 -20.80
C ILE A 1 -7.03 43.90 -21.60
N HIS A 2 -8.02 44.20 -22.44
CA HIS A 2 -8.77 43.36 -23.38
C HIS A 2 -9.09 41.88 -23.02
N ASP A 3 -10.33 41.67 -22.55
CA ASP A 3 -11.07 40.41 -22.45
C ASP A 3 -11.34 39.73 -23.82
N GLY A 4 -10.33 39.52 -24.66
CA GLY A 4 -10.58 38.85 -25.94
C GLY A 4 -9.39 38.53 -26.84
N SER A 5 -8.14 38.66 -26.37
CA SER A 5 -6.99 38.17 -27.13
C SER A 5 -6.52 36.86 -26.52
N GLU A 6 -6.70 35.75 -27.24
CA GLU A 6 -6.17 34.44 -26.85
C GLU A 6 -4.70 34.26 -27.30
N GLU A 7 -4.05 35.34 -27.78
CA GLU A 7 -2.71 35.25 -28.37
C GLU A 7 -1.66 34.88 -27.32
N PRO A 8 -0.97 33.74 -27.49
CA PRO A 8 0.01 33.27 -26.50
C PRO A 8 1.16 34.24 -26.28
N ALA A 9 1.57 34.99 -27.31
CA ALA A 9 2.65 35.97 -27.22
C ALA A 9 2.35 37.12 -26.24
N THR A 10 1.12 37.62 -26.25
CA THR A 10 0.67 38.73 -25.38
C THR A 10 0.58 38.26 -23.94
N HIS A 11 0.03 37.06 -23.72
CA HIS A 11 -0.05 36.45 -22.40
C HIS A 11 1.32 36.05 -21.85
N ASN A 12 2.26 35.64 -22.70
CA ASN A 12 3.66 35.39 -22.32
C ASN A 12 4.36 36.67 -21.84
N ALA A 13 4.16 37.79 -22.54
CA ALA A 13 4.72 39.08 -22.13
C ALA A 13 4.12 39.54 -20.80
N LEU A 14 2.81 39.39 -20.62
CA LEU A 14 2.13 39.68 -19.35
C LEU A 14 2.67 38.78 -18.23
N ALA A 15 2.80 37.47 -18.44
CA ALA A 15 3.36 36.55 -17.44
C ALA A 15 4.74 37.03 -16.96
N LYS A 16 5.64 37.39 -17.90
CA LYS A 16 6.97 37.93 -17.58
C LYS A 16 6.89 39.22 -16.77
N ILE A 17 5.99 40.14 -17.11
CA ILE A 17 5.80 41.39 -16.36
C ILE A 17 5.30 41.11 -14.93
N TYR A 18 4.34 40.20 -14.76
CA TYR A 18 3.82 39.82 -13.44
C TYR A 18 4.88 39.17 -12.55
N ILE A 19 5.75 38.34 -13.14
CA ILE A 19 6.91 37.73 -12.46
C ILE A 19 7.94 38.81 -12.09
N ASP A 20 8.27 39.69 -13.02
CA ASP A 20 9.24 40.77 -12.82
C ASP A 20 8.76 41.80 -11.78
N ALA A 21 7.45 42.09 -11.75
CA ALA A 21 6.82 43.00 -10.80
C ALA A 21 6.50 42.35 -9.44
N ASN A 22 6.78 41.05 -9.27
CA ASN A 22 6.46 40.24 -8.10
C ASN A 22 5.02 40.41 -7.60
N ASN A 23 4.06 40.56 -8.51
CA ASN A 23 2.67 40.83 -8.17
C ASN A 23 1.83 39.55 -8.27
N ASN A 24 1.83 38.73 -7.22
CA ASN A 24 1.11 37.44 -7.18
C ASN A 24 1.28 36.58 -8.46
N PRO A 25 2.53 36.31 -8.90
CA PRO A 25 2.79 35.61 -10.15
C PRO A 25 2.20 34.19 -10.16
N GLU A 26 2.18 33.49 -9.01
CA GLU A 26 1.57 32.15 -8.91
C GLU A 26 0.09 32.13 -9.30
N ARG A 27 -0.68 33.13 -8.84
CA ARG A 27 -2.11 33.21 -9.14
C ARG A 27 -2.33 33.47 -10.62
N PHE A 28 -1.54 34.37 -11.21
CA PHE A 28 -1.59 34.63 -12.65
C PHE A 28 -1.24 33.38 -13.46
N LEU A 29 -0.22 32.63 -13.03
CA LEU A 29 0.21 31.39 -13.71
C LEU A 29 -0.85 30.28 -13.61
N LYS A 30 -1.63 30.22 -12.53
CA LYS A 30 -2.73 29.26 -12.37
C LYS A 30 -4.01 29.67 -13.12
N ASP A 31 -4.38 30.94 -13.03
CA ASP A 31 -5.68 31.44 -13.51
C ASP A 31 -5.68 31.71 -15.03
N ASN A 32 -4.52 31.96 -15.63
CA ASN A 32 -4.44 32.35 -17.04
C ASN A 32 -4.19 31.14 -17.96
N PRO A 33 -5.13 30.77 -18.85
CA PRO A 33 -5.02 29.59 -19.70
C PRO A 33 -4.39 29.84 -21.07
N PHE A 34 -3.92 31.05 -21.37
CA PHE A 34 -3.50 31.43 -22.73
C PHE A 34 -1.99 31.62 -22.90
N TYR A 35 -1.19 31.66 -21.81
CA TYR A 35 0.28 31.72 -21.96
C TYR A 35 0.87 30.35 -22.33
N ASP A 36 1.99 30.36 -23.05
CA ASP A 36 2.82 29.18 -23.37
C ASP A 36 3.72 28.83 -22.19
N SER A 37 3.41 27.70 -21.56
CA SER A 37 4.13 27.18 -20.41
C SER A 37 5.61 26.89 -20.65
N LYS A 38 6.03 26.55 -21.88
CA LYS A 38 7.45 26.31 -22.18
C LYS A 38 8.25 27.59 -22.18
N VAL A 39 7.70 28.64 -22.78
CA VAL A 39 8.37 29.95 -22.87
C VAL A 39 8.42 30.64 -21.51
N VAL A 40 7.32 30.57 -20.76
CA VAL A 40 7.24 31.16 -19.42
C VAL A 40 8.02 30.34 -18.40
N GLY A 41 7.93 29.01 -18.42
CA GLY A 41 8.69 28.12 -17.53
C GLY A 41 10.20 28.32 -17.66
N LYS A 42 10.72 28.37 -18.89
CA LYS A 42 12.15 28.63 -19.15
C LYS A 42 12.61 30.02 -18.71
N TYR A 43 11.69 30.98 -18.67
CA TYR A 43 11.97 32.31 -18.12
C TYR A 43 11.99 32.28 -16.59
N CYS A 44 11.06 31.55 -15.96
CA CYS A 44 10.99 31.36 -14.53
C CYS A 44 12.21 30.60 -13.98
N GLU A 45 12.76 29.61 -14.70
CA GLU A 45 13.94 28.84 -14.29
C GLU A 45 15.11 29.70 -13.80
N LYS A 46 15.33 30.86 -14.42
CA LYS A 46 16.43 31.78 -14.08
C LYS A 46 16.14 32.71 -12.91
N ARG A 47 14.87 32.87 -12.54
CA ARG A 47 14.41 33.83 -11.52
C ARG A 47 13.91 33.13 -10.28
N ASP A 48 12.94 32.24 -10.47
CA ASP A 48 12.31 31.46 -9.42
C ASP A 48 11.94 30.07 -9.97
N PRO A 49 12.72 29.04 -9.60
CA PRO A 49 12.43 27.66 -9.96
C PRO A 49 11.07 27.14 -9.49
N HIS A 50 10.49 27.70 -8.41
CA HIS A 50 9.14 27.32 -7.95
C HIS A 50 8.06 27.78 -8.93
N LEU A 51 8.17 29.01 -9.43
CA LEU A 51 7.25 29.54 -10.45
C LEU A 51 7.37 28.79 -11.78
N ALA A 52 8.56 28.26 -12.09
CA ALA A 52 8.75 27.40 -13.25
C ALA A 52 7.95 26.11 -13.13
N CYS A 53 7.96 25.46 -11.96
CA CYS A 53 7.15 24.26 -11.71
C CYS A 53 5.66 24.53 -11.91
N VAL A 54 5.13 25.65 -11.42
CA VAL A 54 3.71 26.01 -11.60
C VAL A 54 3.36 26.23 -13.08
N ALA A 55 4.24 26.90 -13.83
CA ALA A 55 4.05 27.12 -15.26
C ALA A 55 4.05 25.80 -16.04
N TYR A 56 5.00 24.89 -15.75
CA TYR A 56 5.10 23.59 -16.40
C TYR A 56 4.00 22.61 -15.99
N GLU A 57 3.53 22.67 -14.75
CA GLU A 57 2.39 21.88 -14.24
C GLU A 57 1.14 22.16 -15.08
N ARG A 58 0.85 23.44 -15.38
CA ARG A 58 -0.25 23.83 -16.26
C ARG A 58 -0.04 23.31 -17.69
N GLY A 59 1.18 23.42 -18.20
CA GLY A 59 1.53 23.09 -19.58
C GLY A 59 1.71 21.61 -19.85
N GLN A 60 1.57 20.75 -18.83
CA GLN A 60 1.84 19.32 -18.94
C GLN A 60 3.24 19.02 -19.49
N CYS A 61 4.21 19.91 -19.21
CA CYS A 61 5.58 19.78 -19.66
C CYS A 61 6.35 18.96 -18.62
N ASP A 62 6.00 17.67 -18.56
CA ASP A 62 6.42 16.77 -17.48
C ASP A 62 7.96 16.64 -17.40
N LEU A 63 8.63 16.52 -18.57
CA LEU A 63 10.10 16.37 -18.66
C LEU A 63 10.85 17.61 -18.21
N GLU A 64 10.41 18.79 -18.67
CA GLU A 64 11.01 20.07 -18.29
C GLU A 64 10.83 20.33 -16.79
N LEU A 65 9.66 20.01 -16.22
CA LEU A 65 9.42 20.12 -14.78
C LEU A 65 10.35 19.20 -13.97
N ILE A 66 10.51 17.94 -14.39
CA ILE A 66 11.42 16.99 -13.74
C ILE A 66 12.86 17.52 -13.75
N ASN A 67 13.33 18.02 -14.89
CA ASN A 67 14.69 18.55 -15.01
C ASN A 67 14.91 19.75 -14.09
N VAL A 68 13.99 20.72 -14.08
CA VAL A 68 14.09 21.89 -13.19
C VAL A 68 14.06 21.48 -11.73
N CYS A 69 13.22 20.52 -11.37
CA CYS A 69 13.16 20.02 -10.00
C CYS A 69 14.46 19.30 -9.60
N ASN A 70 15.04 18.49 -10.49
CA ASN A 70 16.27 17.77 -10.25
C ASN A 70 17.48 18.72 -10.12
N GLU A 71 17.58 19.73 -10.99
CA GLU A 71 18.67 20.72 -10.95
C GLU A 71 18.60 21.62 -9.71
N ASN A 72 17.40 22.01 -9.29
CA ASN A 72 17.20 22.93 -8.16
C ASN A 72 16.86 22.24 -6.83
N SER A 73 16.95 20.90 -6.78
CA SER A 73 16.62 20.09 -5.60
C SER A 73 15.19 20.31 -5.06
N LEU A 74 14.23 20.63 -5.94
CA LEU A 74 12.82 20.87 -5.59
C LEU A 74 12.00 19.58 -5.50
N PHE A 75 12.52 18.57 -4.80
CA PHE A 75 11.89 17.25 -4.72
C PHE A 75 10.51 17.25 -4.05
N LYS A 76 10.24 18.22 -3.15
CA LYS A 76 8.92 18.40 -2.54
C LYS A 76 7.84 18.79 -3.54
N SER A 77 8.16 19.68 -4.47
CA SER A 77 7.23 20.10 -5.52
C SER A 77 7.06 18.99 -6.56
N LEU A 78 8.16 18.32 -6.93
CA LEU A 78 8.13 17.18 -7.83
C LEU A 78 7.27 16.03 -7.29
N ALA A 79 7.43 15.69 -6.01
CA ALA A 79 6.64 14.65 -5.35
C ALA A 79 5.14 14.95 -5.40
N ARG A 80 4.73 16.18 -5.05
CA ARG A 80 3.33 16.62 -5.15
C ARG A 80 2.79 16.53 -6.57
N TYR A 81 3.61 16.96 -7.55
CA TYR A 81 3.21 16.94 -8.95
C TYR A 81 2.98 15.51 -9.45
N LEU A 82 3.92 14.60 -9.18
CA LEU A 82 3.82 13.19 -9.62
C LEU A 82 2.59 12.49 -9.06
N VAL A 83 2.28 12.72 -7.79
CA VAL A 83 1.10 12.15 -7.13
C VAL A 83 -0.19 12.68 -7.79
N LYS A 84 -0.31 13.99 -8.01
CA LYS A 84 -1.49 14.60 -8.67
C LYS A 84 -1.64 14.23 -10.15
N ARG A 85 -0.52 14.07 -10.86
CA ARG A 85 -0.50 13.80 -12.30
C ARG A 85 -0.97 12.38 -12.63
N ARG A 86 -0.83 11.44 -11.68
CA ARG A 86 -1.27 10.04 -11.78
C ARG A 86 -0.78 9.29 -13.04
N SER A 87 0.31 9.74 -13.66
CA SER A 87 0.81 9.12 -14.90
C SER A 87 1.83 8.01 -14.61
N PRO A 88 1.54 6.75 -15.00
CA PRO A 88 2.45 5.63 -14.76
C PRO A 88 3.76 5.74 -15.55
N GLU A 89 3.72 6.35 -16.74
CA GLU A 89 4.90 6.57 -17.59
C GLU A 89 5.90 7.51 -16.91
N LEU A 90 5.40 8.57 -16.26
CA LEU A 90 6.23 9.50 -15.51
C LEU A 90 6.86 8.82 -14.30
N TRP A 91 6.06 8.06 -13.55
CA TRP A 91 6.58 7.26 -12.44
C TRP A 91 7.69 6.31 -12.90
N ALA A 92 7.52 5.61 -14.03
CA ALA A 92 8.54 4.73 -14.58
C ALA A 92 9.84 5.48 -14.90
N SER A 93 9.76 6.62 -15.60
CA SER A 93 10.95 7.42 -15.96
C SER A 93 11.70 7.95 -14.74
N VAL A 94 10.96 8.36 -13.70
CA VAL A 94 11.54 9.00 -12.53
C VAL A 94 12.08 7.98 -11.52
N LEU A 95 11.45 6.80 -11.44
CA LEU A 95 11.88 5.68 -10.60
C LEU A 95 12.96 4.80 -11.24
N GLU A 96 13.49 5.16 -12.41
CA GLU A 96 14.61 4.44 -13.02
C GLU A 96 15.84 4.39 -12.10
N VAL A 97 16.51 3.25 -12.08
CA VAL A 97 17.73 3.02 -11.27
C VAL A 97 18.90 3.92 -11.71
N THR A 98 18.88 4.39 -12.95
CA THR A 98 19.86 5.32 -13.53
C THR A 98 19.76 6.73 -12.92
N ASN A 99 18.61 7.07 -12.34
CA ASN A 99 18.35 8.39 -11.79
C ASN A 99 19.03 8.56 -10.42
N LYS A 100 20.00 9.46 -10.35
CA LYS A 100 20.76 9.79 -9.12
C LYS A 100 19.88 10.39 -8.02
N TYR A 101 18.76 11.02 -8.39
CA TYR A 101 17.85 11.71 -7.47
C TYR A 101 16.68 10.84 -7.00
N ARG A 102 16.59 9.59 -7.49
CA ARG A 102 15.51 8.64 -7.18
C ARG A 102 15.23 8.54 -5.68
N ARG A 103 16.27 8.33 -4.86
CA ARG A 103 16.11 8.16 -3.41
C ARG A 103 15.55 9.40 -2.73
N GLN A 104 16.10 10.58 -3.06
CA GLN A 104 15.66 11.85 -2.47
C GLN A 104 14.20 12.14 -2.81
N LEU A 105 13.79 11.83 -4.05
CA LEU A 105 12.40 11.96 -4.44
C LEU A 105 11.49 10.99 -3.69
N ILE A 106 11.85 9.71 -3.60
CA ILE A 106 11.06 8.72 -2.86
C ILE A 106 10.86 9.18 -1.41
N ASP A 107 11.93 9.61 -0.75
CA ASP A 107 11.86 10.11 0.62
C ASP A 107 10.88 11.30 0.73
N GLN A 108 10.88 12.23 -0.23
CA GLN A 108 9.93 13.35 -0.25
C GLN A 108 8.48 12.94 -0.60
N VAL A 109 8.29 11.93 -1.44
CA VAL A 109 6.95 11.37 -1.73
C VAL A 109 6.36 10.78 -0.44
N VAL A 110 7.14 9.96 0.27
CA VAL A 110 6.74 9.31 1.52
C VAL A 110 6.53 10.32 2.67
N GLN A 111 7.32 11.40 2.72
CA GLN A 111 7.24 12.38 3.82
C GLN A 111 6.27 13.54 3.60
N THR A 112 6.07 14.01 2.36
CA THR A 112 5.36 15.27 2.10
C THR A 112 4.09 15.04 1.28
N ALA A 113 4.22 14.45 0.09
CA ALA A 113 3.12 14.41 -0.87
C ALA A 113 1.93 13.58 -0.37
N LEU A 114 2.19 12.51 0.39
CA LEU A 114 1.15 11.62 0.90
C LEU A 114 0.46 12.12 2.16
N SER A 115 1.12 12.96 2.96
CA SER A 115 0.46 13.65 4.09
C SER A 115 -0.50 14.74 3.62
N GLU A 116 -0.27 15.29 2.42
CA GLU A 116 -1.09 16.36 1.85
C GLU A 116 -2.24 15.85 0.99
N THR A 117 -2.15 14.64 0.42
CA THR A 117 -3.26 14.05 -0.34
C THR A 117 -4.22 13.27 0.56
N GLN A 118 -5.51 13.47 0.32
CA GLN A 118 -6.60 12.69 0.93
C GLN A 118 -7.34 11.85 -0.11
N ASP A 119 -6.84 11.80 -1.35
CA ASP A 119 -7.47 11.06 -2.43
C ASP A 119 -6.95 9.61 -2.50
N PRO A 120 -7.83 8.58 -2.38
CA PRO A 120 -7.43 7.18 -2.51
C PRO A 120 -6.78 6.83 -3.85
N ASP A 121 -7.12 7.52 -4.93
CA ASP A 121 -6.57 7.25 -6.26
C ASP A 121 -5.10 7.68 -6.36
N ASP A 122 -4.75 8.82 -5.76
CA ASP A 122 -3.38 9.34 -5.68
C ASP A 122 -2.45 8.31 -5.01
N VAL A 123 -2.91 7.76 -3.89
CA VAL A 123 -2.21 6.71 -3.15
C VAL A 123 -2.12 5.45 -3.99
N SER A 124 -3.21 5.01 -4.59
CA SER A 124 -3.29 3.77 -5.36
C SER A 124 -2.34 3.76 -6.57
N VAL A 125 -2.25 4.87 -7.30
CA VAL A 125 -1.33 5.00 -8.45
C VAL A 125 0.12 5.01 -7.97
N THR A 126 0.41 5.72 -6.88
CA THR A 126 1.75 5.76 -6.27
C THR A 126 2.18 4.35 -5.83
N VAL A 127 1.31 3.60 -5.14
CA VAL A 127 1.60 2.22 -4.72
C VAL A 127 1.86 1.30 -5.92
N LYS A 128 1.03 1.37 -6.97
CA LYS A 128 1.24 0.59 -8.21
C LYS A 128 2.58 0.91 -8.88
N ALA A 129 2.98 2.18 -8.89
CA ALA A 129 4.26 2.60 -9.42
C ALA A 129 5.43 1.99 -8.66
N PHE A 130 5.39 2.01 -7.32
CA PHE A 130 6.42 1.42 -6.46
C PHE A 130 6.49 -0.11 -6.60
N MET A 131 5.34 -0.78 -6.72
CA MET A 131 5.29 -2.22 -7.00
C MET A 131 5.93 -2.57 -8.35
N THR A 132 5.66 -1.76 -9.38
CA THR A 132 6.22 -1.98 -10.73
C THR A 132 7.73 -1.69 -10.77
N ALA A 133 8.18 -0.74 -9.95
CA ALA A 133 9.59 -0.37 -9.83
C ALA A 133 10.40 -1.30 -8.89
N ASP A 134 9.79 -2.38 -8.39
CA ASP A 134 10.39 -3.37 -7.48
C ASP A 134 11.02 -2.74 -6.22
N LEU A 135 10.27 -1.85 -5.57
CA LEU A 135 10.67 -1.12 -4.36
C LEU A 135 9.83 -1.54 -3.14
N PRO A 136 10.00 -2.77 -2.60
CA PRO A 136 9.12 -3.26 -1.54
C PRO A 136 9.38 -2.59 -0.19
N ASN A 137 10.62 -2.22 0.15
CA ASN A 137 10.94 -1.60 1.43
C ASN A 137 10.34 -0.19 1.54
N GLU A 138 10.49 0.59 0.48
CA GLU A 138 9.94 1.93 0.37
C GLU A 138 8.41 1.89 0.32
N LEU A 139 7.83 0.85 -0.30
CA LEU A 139 6.39 0.63 -0.29
C LEU A 139 5.86 0.30 1.11
N ILE A 140 6.59 -0.48 1.92
CA ILE A 140 6.23 -0.75 3.32
C ILE A 140 6.23 0.55 4.12
N GLU A 141 7.31 1.34 4.06
CA GLU A 141 7.40 2.62 4.78
C GLU A 141 6.26 3.58 4.38
N LEU A 142 5.93 3.60 3.09
CA LEU A 142 4.81 4.38 2.56
C LEU A 142 3.47 3.92 3.14
N LEU A 143 3.20 2.62 3.08
CA LEU A 143 1.93 2.05 3.54
C LEU A 143 1.79 2.12 5.07
N GLU A 144 2.88 1.98 5.84
CA GLU A 144 2.88 2.17 7.30
C GLU A 144 2.38 3.57 7.65
N LYS A 145 2.92 4.63 7.03
CA LYS A 145 2.48 6.00 7.31
C LYS A 145 1.02 6.23 6.93
N ILE A 146 0.61 5.73 5.78
CA ILE A 146 -0.76 5.94 5.29
C ILE A 146 -1.77 5.17 6.13
N VAL A 147 -1.51 3.90 6.43
CA VAL A 147 -2.49 3.03 7.10
C VAL A 147 -2.45 3.20 8.62
N LEU A 148 -1.27 3.42 9.21
CA LEU A 148 -1.11 3.49 10.67
C LEU A 148 -1.19 4.91 11.23
N GLU A 149 -0.73 5.93 10.50
CA GLU A 149 -0.72 7.32 10.99
C GLU A 149 -1.90 8.16 10.44
N ASN A 150 -2.40 7.87 9.23
CA ASN A 150 -3.48 8.64 8.61
C ASN A 150 -4.84 7.94 8.77
N SER A 151 -5.72 8.54 9.58
CA SER A 151 -7.04 7.98 9.89
C SER A 151 -7.98 7.87 8.70
N VAL A 152 -7.75 8.59 7.60
CA VAL A 152 -8.62 8.53 6.41
C VAL A 152 -8.45 7.20 5.67
N PHE A 153 -7.27 6.61 5.75
CA PHE A 153 -6.90 5.40 5.00
C PHE A 153 -6.73 4.18 5.88
N SER A 154 -6.79 4.34 7.21
CA SER A 154 -6.68 3.23 8.15
C SER A 154 -7.70 2.15 7.85
N ASP A 155 -8.93 2.51 7.48
CA ASP A 155 -10.01 1.55 7.24
C ASP A 155 -10.06 1.07 5.78
N HIS A 156 -9.05 1.36 4.95
CA HIS A 156 -9.08 0.99 3.54
C HIS A 156 -8.56 -0.43 3.31
N ARG A 157 -9.47 -1.39 3.15
CA ARG A 157 -9.19 -2.84 2.98
C ARG A 157 -8.07 -3.15 1.98
N ASN A 158 -8.11 -2.56 0.79
CA ASN A 158 -7.10 -2.82 -0.24
C ASN A 158 -5.69 -2.36 0.18
N LEU A 159 -5.57 -1.27 0.95
CA LEU A 159 -4.27 -0.77 1.39
C LEU A 159 -3.73 -1.63 2.54
N GLN A 160 -4.58 -2.07 3.46
CA GLN A 160 -4.20 -3.04 4.49
C GLN A 160 -3.73 -4.37 3.86
N ASN A 161 -4.47 -4.89 2.87
CA ASN A 161 -4.09 -6.09 2.14
C ASN A 161 -2.70 -5.91 1.50
N LEU A 162 -2.48 -4.81 0.81
CA LEU A 162 -1.19 -4.54 0.16
C LEU A 162 -0.04 -4.42 1.16
N LEU A 163 -0.27 -3.80 2.33
CA LEU A 163 0.75 -3.69 3.38
C LEU A 163 1.19 -5.07 3.87
N ILE A 164 0.22 -5.93 4.21
CA ILE A 164 0.52 -7.28 4.70
C ILE A 164 1.18 -8.13 3.60
N LEU A 165 0.65 -8.10 2.37
CA LEU A 165 1.21 -8.88 1.25
C LEU A 165 2.63 -8.45 0.88
N THR A 166 2.92 -7.15 0.94
CA THR A 166 4.26 -6.62 0.67
C THR A 166 5.21 -7.03 1.80
N ALA A 167 4.76 -6.95 3.06
CA ALA A 167 5.52 -7.40 4.22
C ALA A 167 5.84 -8.90 4.14
N ILE A 168 4.88 -9.77 3.80
CA ILE A 168 5.12 -11.22 3.64
C ILE A 168 6.25 -11.50 2.63
N LYS A 169 6.32 -10.72 1.54
CA LYS A 169 7.33 -10.89 0.50
C LYS A 169 8.70 -10.32 0.87
N ALA A 170 8.76 -9.20 1.58
CA ALA A 170 10.00 -8.45 1.78
C ALA A 170 10.51 -8.40 3.23
N ASP A 171 9.62 -8.32 4.22
CA ASP A 171 9.95 -8.28 5.64
C ASP A 171 8.95 -9.07 6.49
N ARG A 172 9.23 -10.38 6.64
CA ARG A 172 8.39 -11.32 7.40
C ARG A 172 8.29 -10.96 8.88
N THR A 173 9.26 -10.23 9.44
CA THR A 173 9.34 -9.99 10.89
C THR A 173 8.23 -9.07 11.40
N ARG A 174 7.71 -8.20 10.53
CA ARG A 174 6.66 -7.22 10.87
C ARG A 174 5.25 -7.71 10.60
N VAL A 175 5.08 -8.81 9.86
CA VAL A 175 3.78 -9.32 9.44
C VAL A 175 2.86 -9.56 10.63
N MET A 176 3.38 -10.15 11.71
CA MET A 176 2.62 -10.41 12.93
C MET A 176 2.13 -9.12 13.62
N GLU A 177 2.92 -8.05 13.61
CA GLU A 177 2.52 -6.75 14.17
C GLU A 177 1.35 -6.17 13.36
N TYR A 178 1.45 -6.20 12.03
CA TYR A 178 0.39 -5.70 11.15
C TYR A 178 -0.90 -6.51 11.30
N ILE A 179 -0.83 -7.84 11.36
CA ILE A 179 -1.99 -8.71 11.60
C ILE A 179 -2.71 -8.33 12.90
N THR A 180 -1.93 -8.02 13.94
CA THR A 180 -2.48 -7.65 15.26
C THR A 180 -3.12 -6.27 15.23
N ARG A 181 -2.51 -5.29 14.56
CA ARG A 181 -2.96 -3.89 14.54
C ARG A 181 -4.07 -3.59 13.53
N LEU A 182 -4.13 -4.34 12.43
CA LEU A 182 -5.08 -4.11 11.33
C LEU A 182 -6.29 -5.04 11.47
N ASP A 183 -7.48 -4.54 11.15
CA ASP A 183 -8.75 -5.28 11.34
C ASP A 183 -9.58 -5.43 10.07
N ASN A 184 -9.31 -4.67 9.00
CA ASN A 184 -10.19 -4.56 7.83
C ASN A 184 -9.60 -5.20 6.56
N TYR A 185 -8.79 -6.24 6.69
CA TYR A 185 -8.17 -6.95 5.57
C TYR A 185 -8.92 -8.23 5.18
N ASP A 186 -8.58 -8.82 4.03
CA ASP A 186 -9.12 -10.12 3.62
C ASP A 186 -8.41 -11.27 4.35
N ALA A 187 -9.01 -11.74 5.44
CA ALA A 187 -8.43 -12.79 6.27
C ALA A 187 -8.22 -14.14 5.55
N PRO A 188 -9.22 -14.72 4.85
CA PRO A 188 -9.04 -15.97 4.11
C PRO A 188 -7.93 -15.90 3.04
N ASP A 189 -7.91 -14.83 2.24
CA ASP A 189 -6.93 -14.70 1.15
C ASP A 189 -5.51 -14.48 1.70
N ILE A 190 -5.36 -13.60 2.69
CA ILE A 190 -4.04 -13.31 3.28
C ILE A 190 -3.50 -14.51 4.05
N ALA A 191 -4.36 -15.21 4.80
CA ALA A 191 -3.94 -16.42 5.51
C ALA A 191 -3.48 -17.52 4.53
N SER A 192 -4.17 -17.71 3.41
CA SER A 192 -3.76 -18.66 2.37
C SER A 192 -2.38 -18.32 1.78
N ILE A 193 -2.12 -17.03 1.55
CA ILE A 193 -0.81 -16.55 1.05
C ILE A 193 0.28 -16.69 2.13
N ALA A 194 -0.05 -16.45 3.40
CA ALA A 194 0.85 -16.67 4.53
C ALA A 194 1.25 -18.14 4.67
N ILE A 195 0.29 -19.08 4.57
CA ILE A 195 0.56 -20.53 4.55
C ILE A 195 1.49 -20.89 3.39
N GLY A 196 1.22 -20.39 2.18
CA GLY A 196 2.07 -20.63 1.01
C GLY A 196 3.48 -20.04 1.14
N SER A 197 3.68 -19.10 2.07
CA SER A 197 4.98 -18.47 2.38
C SER A 197 5.64 -19.05 3.64
N GLU A 198 5.12 -20.16 4.18
CA GLU A 198 5.57 -20.82 5.41
C GLU A 198 5.42 -19.99 6.70
N LEU A 199 4.50 -19.01 6.70
CA LEU A 199 4.16 -18.16 7.84
C LEU A 199 2.93 -18.70 8.58
N PHE A 200 3.10 -19.84 9.24
CA PHE A 200 1.98 -20.58 9.82
C PHE A 200 1.43 -19.97 11.11
N GLU A 201 2.28 -19.33 11.93
CA GLU A 201 1.84 -18.66 13.17
C GLU A 201 1.02 -17.40 12.84
N GLU A 202 1.44 -16.65 11.83
CA GLU A 202 0.73 -15.50 11.30
C GLU A 202 -0.62 -15.91 10.70
N ALA A 203 -0.65 -16.97 9.89
CA ALA A 203 -1.89 -17.51 9.34
C ALA A 203 -2.86 -17.96 10.44
N PHE A 204 -2.35 -18.66 11.47
CA PHE A 204 -3.15 -19.04 12.63
C PHE A 204 -3.70 -17.84 13.39
N ALA A 205 -2.87 -16.80 13.60
CA ALA A 205 -3.29 -15.57 14.26
C ALA A 205 -4.41 -14.85 13.49
N ILE A 206 -4.33 -14.81 12.16
CA ILE A 206 -5.38 -14.26 11.29
C ILE A 206 -6.68 -15.04 11.50
N PHE A 207 -6.67 -16.38 11.34
CA PHE A 207 -7.91 -17.16 11.47
C PHE A 207 -8.51 -17.07 12.87
N LYS A 208 -7.67 -17.06 13.91
CA LYS A 208 -8.11 -16.84 15.29
C LYS A 208 -8.75 -15.46 15.48
N LYS A 209 -8.23 -14.42 14.82
CA LYS A 209 -8.74 -13.06 14.95
C LYS A 209 -10.09 -12.85 14.27
N PHE A 210 -10.36 -13.59 13.19
CA PHE A 210 -11.62 -13.52 12.42
C PHE A 210 -12.60 -14.65 12.75
N ASP A 211 -12.39 -15.38 13.86
CA ASP A 211 -13.24 -16.48 14.33
C ASP A 211 -13.47 -17.61 13.31
N VAL A 212 -12.53 -17.80 12.37
CA VAL A 212 -12.57 -18.88 11.37
C VAL A 212 -11.92 -20.14 11.97
N ASN A 213 -12.63 -20.75 12.92
CA ASN A 213 -12.07 -21.80 13.78
C ASN A 213 -11.67 -23.08 13.01
N THR A 214 -12.41 -23.44 11.97
CA THR A 214 -12.14 -24.64 11.14
C THR A 214 -10.82 -24.54 10.40
N SER A 215 -10.55 -23.40 9.76
CA SER A 215 -9.27 -23.14 9.09
C SER A 215 -8.13 -22.95 10.09
N ALA A 216 -8.39 -22.30 11.24
CA ALA A 216 -7.39 -22.12 12.30
C ALA A 216 -6.85 -23.47 12.81
N ILE A 217 -7.74 -24.43 13.11
CA ILE A 217 -7.30 -25.73 13.61
C ILE A 217 -6.61 -26.56 12.52
N GLN A 218 -7.05 -26.45 11.27
CA GLN A 218 -6.39 -27.11 10.15
C GLN A 218 -4.94 -26.63 10.00
N VAL A 219 -4.67 -25.33 10.19
CA VAL A 219 -3.29 -24.81 10.18
C VAL A 219 -2.46 -25.42 11.32
N LEU A 220 -3.02 -25.54 12.53
CA LEU A 220 -2.32 -26.16 13.67
C LEU A 220 -2.00 -27.64 13.43
N ILE A 221 -2.94 -28.36 12.82
CA ILE A 221 -2.84 -29.80 12.56
C ILE A 221 -1.88 -30.10 11.40
N GLU A 222 -2.11 -29.51 10.23
CA GLU A 222 -1.43 -29.89 8.99
C GLU A 222 -0.04 -29.24 8.89
N ASN A 223 0.06 -27.97 9.27
CA ASN A 223 1.26 -27.16 9.04
C ASN A 223 2.16 -27.09 10.28
N ILE A 224 1.61 -26.66 11.42
CA ILE A 224 2.37 -26.53 12.67
C ILE A 224 2.62 -27.92 13.29
N LYS A 225 1.73 -28.89 13.05
CA LYS A 225 1.77 -30.26 13.60
C LYS A 225 1.87 -30.31 15.12
N ASN A 226 1.24 -29.35 15.79
CA ASN A 226 1.23 -29.27 17.24
C ASN A 226 -0.17 -29.58 17.76
N LEU A 227 -0.39 -30.87 18.07
CA LEU A 227 -1.69 -31.38 18.50
C LEU A 227 -2.06 -30.93 19.91
N ASP A 228 -1.08 -30.64 20.78
CA ASP A 228 -1.35 -30.06 22.11
C ASP A 228 -1.97 -28.66 21.98
N ARG A 229 -1.38 -27.80 21.14
CA ARG A 229 -1.96 -26.46 20.85
C ARG A 229 -3.30 -26.56 20.13
N ALA A 230 -3.47 -27.54 19.25
CA ALA A 230 -4.75 -27.79 18.57
C ALA A 230 -5.84 -28.21 19.57
N TYR A 231 -5.48 -29.03 20.58
CA TYR A 231 -6.38 -29.41 21.67
C TYR A 231 -6.77 -28.23 22.55
N GLU A 232 -5.79 -27.42 22.99
CA GLU A 232 -6.08 -26.20 23.76
C GLU A 232 -6.98 -25.22 22.99
N PHE A 233 -6.77 -25.11 21.67
CA PHE A 233 -7.61 -24.28 20.82
C PHE A 233 -9.04 -24.85 20.70
N ALA A 234 -9.18 -26.16 20.51
CA ALA A 234 -10.47 -26.84 20.46
C ALA A 234 -11.26 -26.70 21.78
N GLU A 235 -10.61 -26.81 22.94
CA GLU A 235 -11.26 -26.55 24.24
C GLU A 235 -11.75 -25.12 24.39
N ARG A 236 -11.02 -24.14 23.87
CA ARG A 236 -11.42 -22.73 23.95
C ARG A 236 -12.56 -22.40 22.99
N CYS A 237 -12.50 -22.87 21.75
CA CYS A 237 -13.54 -22.62 20.76
C CYS A 237 -14.82 -23.41 21.07
N ASN A 238 -14.67 -24.59 21.69
CA ASN A 238 -15.75 -25.52 22.03
C ASN A 238 -16.76 -25.72 20.89
N ASP A 239 -16.23 -25.87 19.68
CA ASP A 239 -17.01 -25.97 18.45
C ASP A 239 -16.94 -27.41 17.93
N GLN A 240 -18.09 -27.92 17.49
CA GLN A 240 -18.29 -29.29 17.06
C GLN A 240 -17.33 -29.66 15.91
N GLN A 241 -17.26 -28.79 14.91
CA GLN A 241 -16.48 -29.02 13.70
C GLN A 241 -14.98 -29.04 13.98
N VAL A 242 -14.53 -28.22 14.94
CA VAL A 242 -13.12 -28.13 15.36
C VAL A 242 -12.71 -29.42 16.07
N TRP A 243 -13.55 -29.94 16.96
CA TRP A 243 -13.30 -31.22 17.63
C TRP A 243 -13.30 -32.40 16.65
N SER A 244 -14.21 -32.46 15.68
CA SER A 244 -14.22 -33.52 14.66
C SER A 244 -12.93 -33.52 13.81
N LEU A 245 -12.44 -32.34 13.41
CA LEU A 245 -11.19 -32.21 12.66
C LEU A 245 -9.97 -32.63 13.49
N LEU A 246 -9.91 -32.23 14.77
CA LEU A 246 -8.86 -32.64 15.69
C LEU A 246 -8.85 -34.16 15.90
N ALA A 247 -10.02 -34.74 16.14
CA ALA A 247 -10.16 -36.17 16.40
C ALA A 247 -9.70 -37.01 15.19
N LYS A 248 -10.06 -36.58 13.97
CA LYS A 248 -9.57 -37.22 12.73
C LYS A 248 -8.05 -37.16 12.62
N ALA A 249 -7.46 -36.02 12.89
CA ALA A 249 -6.01 -35.86 12.84
C ALA A 249 -5.27 -36.65 13.94
N GLN A 250 -5.85 -36.76 15.13
CA GLN A 250 -5.32 -37.59 16.22
C GLN A 250 -5.37 -39.08 15.86
N LEU A 251 -6.44 -39.52 15.20
CA LEU A 251 -6.60 -40.89 14.70
C LEU A 251 -5.59 -41.21 13.60
N ASP A 252 -5.37 -40.30 12.65
CA ASP A 252 -4.34 -40.44 11.61
C ASP A 252 -2.91 -40.54 12.19
N GLN A 253 -2.66 -39.95 13.36
CA GLN A 253 -1.39 -40.08 14.09
C GLN A 253 -1.34 -41.27 15.06
N GLY A 254 -2.36 -42.12 15.08
CA GLY A 254 -2.42 -43.33 15.91
C GLY A 254 -2.75 -43.08 17.39
N MET A 255 -3.17 -41.87 17.76
CA MET A 255 -3.57 -41.49 19.12
C MET A 255 -5.06 -41.79 19.34
N VAL A 256 -5.39 -43.09 19.34
CA VAL A 256 -6.78 -43.58 19.35
C VAL A 256 -7.53 -43.17 20.63
N LYS A 257 -6.86 -43.11 21.79
CA LYS A 257 -7.52 -42.78 23.06
C LYS A 257 -7.94 -41.31 23.08
N GLU A 258 -7.05 -40.43 22.67
CA GLU A 258 -7.25 -39.00 22.59
C GLU A 258 -8.28 -38.66 21.50
N ALA A 259 -8.25 -39.37 20.36
CA ALA A 259 -9.23 -39.22 19.29
C ALA A 259 -10.66 -39.58 19.76
N ILE A 260 -10.81 -40.66 20.54
CA ILE A 260 -12.12 -41.04 21.10
C ILE A 260 -12.65 -39.95 22.03
N ASP A 261 -11.82 -39.43 22.93
CA ASP A 261 -12.22 -38.35 23.84
C ASP A 261 -12.61 -37.08 23.06
N SER A 262 -11.87 -36.73 22.01
CA SER A 262 -12.18 -35.60 21.12
C SER A 262 -13.48 -35.82 20.34
N TYR A 263 -13.76 -37.02 19.83
CA TYR A 263 -15.03 -37.34 19.16
C TYR A 263 -16.24 -37.30 20.12
N ILE A 264 -16.05 -37.73 21.37
CA ILE A 264 -17.09 -37.61 22.40
C ILE A 264 -17.38 -36.13 22.67
N LYS A 265 -16.35 -35.29 22.76
CA LYS A 265 -16.50 -33.83 22.90
C LYS A 265 -17.15 -33.18 21.67
N ALA A 266 -16.93 -33.76 20.49
CA ALA A 266 -17.56 -33.32 19.24
C ALA A 266 -19.04 -33.70 19.12
N ASP A 267 -19.62 -34.57 19.97
CA ASP A 267 -21.01 -35.07 19.82
C ASP A 267 -21.39 -35.41 18.35
N ASP A 268 -20.42 -35.84 17.55
CA ASP A 268 -20.54 -36.02 16.10
C ASP A 268 -20.51 -37.53 15.80
N PRO A 269 -21.68 -38.18 15.69
CA PRO A 269 -21.78 -39.61 15.44
C PRO A 269 -21.37 -40.01 14.01
N SER A 270 -21.08 -39.04 13.13
CA SER A 270 -20.83 -39.26 11.70
C SER A 270 -19.51 -39.99 11.43
N SER A 271 -18.49 -39.78 12.27
CA SER A 271 -17.13 -40.31 12.07
C SER A 271 -16.85 -41.59 12.85
N TYR A 272 -17.82 -42.12 13.60
CA TYR A 272 -17.66 -43.36 14.37
C TYR A 272 -17.18 -44.55 13.51
N MET A 273 -17.54 -44.58 12.22
CA MET A 273 -17.12 -45.65 11.32
C MET A 273 -15.60 -45.67 11.06
N GLU A 274 -14.91 -44.52 11.03
CA GLU A 274 -13.43 -44.47 10.88
C GLU A 274 -12.72 -44.96 12.17
N VAL A 275 -13.34 -44.79 13.34
CA VAL A 275 -12.82 -45.25 14.65
C VAL A 275 -12.98 -46.77 14.84
N VAL A 276 -13.93 -47.40 14.15
CA VAL A 276 -14.21 -48.84 14.25
C VAL A 276 -13.37 -49.68 13.27
N GLU A 277 -12.86 -49.09 12.20
CA GLU A 277 -12.00 -49.78 11.22
C GLU A 277 -10.49 -49.79 11.56
N THR A 278 -10.06 -49.05 12.60
CA THR A 278 -8.66 -49.00 13.08
C THR A 278 -8.45 -49.91 14.30
#